data_AF-A0A971WAD7-F1
#
_entry.id   AF-A0A971WAD7-F1
#
_cell.length_a   1.000
_cell.length_b   1.000
_cell.length_c   1.000
_cell.angle_alpha   90.00
_cell.angle_beta   90.00
_cell.angle_gamma   90.00
#
_symmetry.space_group_name_H-M   'P 1'
#
loop_
_entity.id
_entity.type
_entity.pdbx_description
1 polymer ?
#
loop_
_entity_poly.entity_id
_entity_poly.type
_entity_poly.pdbx_seq_one_letter_code
_entity_poly.pdbx_strand_id
1 'polypeptide(L)'
;MLRQVKSDKPCTREKGLTLLEVVVSIGLLSIILLSFTNLFNSSHAASVQAGKTTQAAALAQEKMETLLGCSYEELIEKEAELNGIPVVPEGFEDFTCYHNITHDTLELNGYQVNGLRLEVGIVQGEGKQLVKFTAFVHKEHW
;
A
#
# COMPACT_ATOMS: atom_id res chain seq x y z
N MET A 1 63.10 62.49 -10.56
CA MET A 1 62.94 61.05 -10.89
C MET A 1 61.88 60.45 -9.98
N LEU A 2 60.64 60.26 -10.43
CA LEU A 2 59.65 59.40 -9.79
C LEU A 2 58.83 58.72 -10.88
N ARG A 3 59.07 57.42 -11.08
CA ARG A 3 58.44 56.59 -12.11
C ARG A 3 57.10 56.09 -11.56
N GLN A 4 55.99 56.63 -12.06
CA GLN A 4 54.64 56.12 -11.78
C GLN A 4 54.51 54.73 -12.43
N VAL A 5 54.57 53.67 -11.63
CA VAL A 5 54.21 52.32 -12.06
C VAL A 5 52.69 52.25 -12.08
N LYS A 6 52.12 52.38 -13.27
CA LYS A 6 50.70 52.15 -13.52
C LYS A 6 50.44 50.66 -13.26
N SER A 7 49.82 50.36 -12.13
CA SER A 7 49.36 49.00 -11.81
C SER A 7 48.13 48.70 -12.68
N ASP A 8 48.36 48.15 -13.87
CA ASP A 8 47.29 47.56 -14.67
C ASP A 8 46.68 46.41 -13.88
N LYS A 9 45.49 46.64 -13.31
CA LYS A 9 44.64 45.58 -12.79
C LYS A 9 44.34 44.63 -13.95
N PRO A 10 44.67 43.32 -13.88
CA PRO A 10 44.24 42.40 -14.91
C PRO A 10 42.70 42.36 -14.87
N CYS A 11 42.05 42.84 -15.92
CA CYS A 11 40.65 42.54 -16.17
C CYS A 11 40.55 41.03 -16.28
N THR A 12 40.02 40.38 -15.25
CA THR A 12 39.67 38.97 -15.28
C THR A 12 38.64 38.79 -16.39
N ARG A 13 39.08 38.23 -17.51
CA ARG A 13 38.22 37.91 -18.65
C ARG A 13 37.24 36.84 -18.16
N GLU A 14 36.02 37.25 -17.85
CA GLU A 14 34.95 36.32 -17.48
C GLU A 14 34.77 35.34 -18.65
N LYS A 15 35.12 34.07 -18.43
CA LYS A 15 34.94 33.02 -19.44
C LYS A 15 33.45 32.72 -19.49
N GLY A 16 32.78 33.18 -20.54
CA GLY A 16 31.42 32.77 -20.87
C GLY A 16 31.36 31.29 -21.26
N LEU A 17 30.18 30.69 -21.14
CA LEU A 17 29.91 29.32 -21.56
C LEU A 17 30.15 29.17 -23.07
N THR A 18 30.83 28.10 -23.46
CA THR A 18 30.96 27.77 -24.88
C THR A 18 29.68 27.13 -25.41
N LEU A 19 29.41 27.25 -26.72
CA LEU A 19 28.24 26.60 -27.33
C LEU A 19 28.24 25.09 -27.09
N LEU A 20 29.41 24.45 -27.16
CA LEU A 20 29.58 23.02 -26.89
C LEU A 20 29.17 22.67 -25.45
N GLU A 21 29.60 23.48 -24.49
CA GLU A 21 29.29 23.29 -23.08
C GLU A 21 27.80 23.39 -22.79
N VAL A 22 27.10 24.31 -23.46
CA VAL A 22 25.63 24.44 -23.38
C VAL A 22 24.96 23.19 -23.94
N VAL A 23 25.39 22.69 -25.11
CA VAL A 23 24.81 21.47 -25.72
C VAL A 23 25.04 20.24 -24.85
N VAL A 24 26.26 20.06 -24.32
CA VAL A 24 26.58 18.95 -23.41
C VAL A 24 25.75 19.05 -22.13
N SER A 25 25.63 20.25 -21.56
CA SER A 25 24.82 20.48 -20.35
C SER A 25 23.35 20.13 -20.56
N ILE A 26 22.76 20.51 -21.69
CA ILE A 26 21.37 20.14 -22.04
C ILE A 26 21.25 18.63 -22.23
N GLY A 27 22.23 17.98 -22.87
CA GLY A 27 22.26 16.53 -23.02
C GLY A 27 22.27 15.80 -21.67
N LEU A 28 23.16 16.21 -20.76
CA LEU A 28 23.22 15.66 -19.41
C LEU A 28 21.94 15.93 -18.62
N LEU A 29 21.41 17.15 -18.69
CA LEU A 29 20.15 17.51 -18.03
C LEU A 29 18.99 16.63 -18.51
N SER A 30 18.93 16.32 -19.81
CA SER A 30 17.89 15.48 -20.39
C SER A 30 17.93 14.06 -19.84
N ILE A 31 19.12 13.47 -19.71
CA ILE A 31 19.31 12.13 -19.12
C ILE A 31 18.86 12.11 -17.66
N ILE A 32 19.21 13.15 -16.91
CA ILE A 32 18.82 13.30 -15.51
C ILE A 32 17.29 13.39 -15.38
N LEU A 33 16.65 14.28 -16.15
CA LEU A 33 15.20 14.48 -16.11
C LEU A 33 14.40 13.23 -16.47
N LEU A 34 14.86 12.46 -17.46
CA LEU A 34 14.25 11.18 -17.82
C LEU A 34 14.28 10.19 -16.65
N SER A 35 15.41 10.12 -15.93
CA SER A 35 15.57 9.24 -14.77
C SER A 35 14.62 9.62 -13.63
N PHE A 36 14.50 10.93 -13.34
CA PHE A 36 13.57 11.43 -12.32
C PHE A 36 12.11 11.20 -12.68
N THR A 37 11.73 11.35 -13.95
CA THR A 37 10.35 11.11 -14.38
C THR A 37 9.94 9.67 -14.14
N ASN A 38 10.81 8.70 -14.45
CA ASN A 38 10.54 7.28 -14.21
C ASN A 38 10.41 6.96 -12.72
N LEU A 39 11.31 7.53 -11.90
CA LEU A 39 11.27 7.35 -10.44
C LEU A 39 10.01 7.98 -9.83
N PHE A 40 9.61 9.16 -10.32
CA PHE A 40 8.41 9.84 -9.84
C PHE A 40 7.15 9.06 -10.19
N ASN A 41 7.04 8.57 -11.43
CA ASN A 41 5.88 7.75 -11.85
C ASN A 41 5.77 6.46 -11.05
N SER A 42 6.88 5.75 -10.81
CA SER A 42 6.86 4.52 -10.02
C SER A 42 6.54 4.80 -8.54
N SER A 43 7.10 5.86 -7.97
CA SER A 43 6.80 6.29 -6.60
C SER A 43 5.34 6.69 -6.42
N HIS A 44 4.78 7.43 -7.37
CA HIS A 44 3.37 7.82 -7.35
C HIS A 44 2.45 6.59 -7.43
N ALA A 45 2.71 5.67 -8.37
CA ALA A 45 1.94 4.43 -8.51
C ALA A 45 2.01 3.57 -7.23
N ALA A 46 3.21 3.44 -6.64
CA ALA A 46 3.40 2.72 -5.40
C ALA A 46 2.65 3.37 -4.23
N SER A 47 2.65 4.70 -4.14
CA SER A 47 1.95 5.45 -3.09
C SER A 47 0.44 5.27 -3.18
N VAL A 48 -0.13 5.35 -4.38
CA VAL A 48 -1.56 5.09 -4.62
C VAL A 48 -1.93 3.65 -4.24
N GLN A 49 -1.10 2.68 -4.63
CA GLN A 49 -1.35 1.28 -4.28
C GLN A 49 -1.25 1.04 -2.77
N ALA A 50 -0.27 1.63 -2.09
CA ALA A 50 -0.13 1.53 -0.63
C ALA A 50 -1.33 2.14 0.10
N GLY A 51 -1.85 3.27 -0.38
CA GLY A 51 -3.08 3.88 0.14
C GLY A 51 -4.28 2.93 0.02
N LYS A 52 -4.48 2.32 -1.17
CA LYS A 52 -5.54 1.33 -1.40
C LYS A 52 -5.41 0.10 -0.49
N THR A 53 -4.19 -0.43 -0.33
CA THR A 53 -3.94 -1.56 0.58
C THR A 53 -4.20 -1.19 2.04
N THR A 54 -3.85 0.03 2.46
CA THR A 54 -4.11 0.51 3.83
C THR A 54 -5.60 0.62 4.10
N GLN A 55 -6.38 1.19 3.17
CA GLN A 55 -7.84 1.26 3.27
C GLN A 55 -8.47 -0.14 3.32
N ALA A 56 -8.05 -1.03 2.41
CA ALA A 56 -8.51 -2.43 2.40
C ALA A 56 -8.18 -3.15 3.71
N ALA A 57 -7.01 -2.89 4.31
CA ALA A 57 -6.63 -3.49 5.58
C ALA A 57 -7.49 -2.98 6.74
N ALA A 58 -7.71 -1.66 6.83
CA ALA A 58 -8.57 -1.07 7.84
C ALA A 58 -10.00 -1.62 7.75
N LEU A 59 -10.53 -1.73 6.54
CA LEU A 59 -11.85 -2.28 6.29
C LEU A 59 -11.94 -3.78 6.63
N ALA A 60 -10.96 -4.58 6.20
CA ALA A 60 -10.91 -6.01 6.53
C ALA A 60 -10.87 -6.22 8.05
N GLN A 61 -10.09 -5.39 8.75
CA GLN A 61 -9.99 -5.41 10.21
C GLN A 61 -11.32 -5.03 10.87
N GLU A 62 -11.96 -3.94 10.45
CA GLU A 62 -13.27 -3.51 10.99
C GLU A 62 -14.32 -4.63 10.86
N LYS A 63 -14.39 -5.28 9.68
CA LYS A 63 -15.33 -6.38 9.45
C LYS A 63 -14.95 -7.64 10.25
N MET A 64 -13.67 -7.93 10.40
CA MET A 64 -13.21 -9.01 11.28
C MET A 64 -13.58 -8.74 12.74
N GLU A 65 -13.37 -7.52 13.24
CA GLU A 65 -13.74 -7.12 14.60
C GLU A 65 -15.25 -7.21 14.82
N THR A 66 -16.05 -6.86 13.80
CA THR A 66 -17.51 -7.05 13.84
C THR A 66 -17.87 -8.54 14.01
N LEU A 67 -17.23 -9.44 13.28
CA LEU A 67 -17.45 -10.88 13.45
C LEU A 67 -16.97 -11.38 14.81
N LEU A 68 -15.80 -10.93 15.28
CA LEU A 68 -15.28 -11.31 16.59
C LEU A 68 -16.11 -10.77 17.75
N GLY A 69 -16.89 -9.72 17.53
CA GLY A 69 -17.87 -9.22 18.49
C GLY A 69 -19.14 -10.07 18.61
N CYS A 70 -19.36 -11.02 17.68
CA CYS A 70 -20.49 -11.95 17.73
C CYS A 70 -20.22 -13.13 18.67
N SER A 71 -21.29 -13.64 19.28
CA SER A 71 -21.29 -14.91 20.00
C SER A 71 -21.07 -16.09 19.04
N TYR A 72 -20.69 -17.25 19.59
CA TYR A 72 -20.45 -18.45 18.79
C TYR A 72 -21.69 -18.90 18.02
N GLU A 73 -22.87 -18.79 18.63
CA GLU A 73 -24.16 -19.11 18.01
C GLU A 73 -24.49 -18.15 16.85
N GLU A 74 -24.30 -16.84 17.04
CA GLU A 74 -24.50 -15.84 15.97
C GLU A 74 -23.54 -16.05 14.79
N LEU A 75 -22.31 -16.52 15.04
CA LEU A 75 -21.36 -16.84 13.97
C LEU A 75 -21.83 -18.00 13.10
N ILE A 76 -22.49 -19.00 13.67
CA ILE A 76 -23.08 -20.12 12.92
C ILE A 76 -24.24 -19.63 12.06
N GLU A 77 -25.09 -18.72 12.57
CA GLU A 77 -26.16 -18.13 11.77
C GLU A 77 -25.59 -17.31 10.61
N LYS A 78 -24.55 -16.51 10.87
CA LYS A 78 -23.85 -15.71 9.86
C LYS A 78 -23.13 -16.54 8.81
N GLU A 79 -22.70 -17.76 9.14
CA GLU A 79 -22.14 -18.68 8.14
C GLU A 79 -23.15 -18.92 7.01
N ALA A 80 -24.43 -19.12 7.33
CA ALA A 80 -25.45 -19.33 6.32
C ALA A 80 -25.76 -18.06 5.50
N GLU A 81 -25.63 -16.88 6.11
CA GLU A 81 -26.02 -15.60 5.50
C GLU A 81 -24.91 -14.93 4.70
N LEU A 82 -23.65 -15.04 5.12
CA LEU A 82 -22.54 -14.23 4.60
C LEU A 82 -21.51 -15.03 3.83
N ASN A 83 -21.46 -16.35 4.01
CA ASN A 83 -20.34 -17.14 3.52
C ASN A 83 -20.29 -17.16 1.99
N GLY A 84 -19.17 -16.68 1.44
CA GLY A 84 -18.93 -16.59 -0.01
C GLY A 84 -19.73 -15.50 -0.72
N ILE A 85 -20.52 -14.69 -0.01
CA ILE A 85 -21.32 -13.62 -0.61
C ILE A 85 -20.47 -12.34 -0.70
N PRO A 86 -20.27 -11.78 -1.91
CA PRO A 86 -19.60 -10.49 -2.07
C PRO A 86 -20.48 -9.36 -1.52
N VAL A 87 -19.92 -8.58 -0.60
CA VAL A 87 -20.58 -7.39 -0.03
C VAL A 87 -19.78 -6.16 -0.39
N VAL A 88 -20.41 -5.17 -1.02
CA VAL A 88 -19.80 -3.87 -1.27
C VAL A 88 -19.91 -3.04 0.01
N PRO A 89 -18.79 -2.62 0.62
CA PRO A 89 -18.82 -1.79 1.81
C PRO A 89 -19.29 -0.37 1.48
N GLU A 90 -20.11 0.21 2.37
CA GLU A 90 -20.63 1.57 2.20
C GLU A 90 -19.48 2.59 2.07
N GLY A 91 -19.56 3.43 1.03
CA GLY A 91 -18.52 4.43 0.73
C GLY A 91 -17.27 3.89 0.04
N PHE A 92 -17.22 2.59 -0.29
CA PHE A 92 -16.08 1.92 -0.90
C PHE A 92 -16.46 1.09 -2.13
N GLU A 93 -17.04 1.74 -3.15
CA GLU A 93 -17.55 1.09 -4.37
C GLU A 93 -16.48 0.29 -5.15
N ASP A 94 -15.21 0.66 -5.02
CA ASP A 94 -14.08 -0.03 -5.65
C ASP A 94 -13.67 -1.32 -4.92
N PHE A 95 -14.21 -1.58 -3.73
CA PHE A 95 -13.88 -2.74 -2.90
C PHE A 95 -15.04 -3.72 -2.78
N THR A 96 -14.69 -4.99 -2.73
CA THR A 96 -15.62 -6.09 -2.45
C THR A 96 -15.10 -6.87 -1.26
N CYS A 97 -15.97 -7.05 -0.27
CA CYS A 97 -15.70 -7.82 0.93
C CYS A 97 -16.25 -9.24 0.80
N TYR A 98 -15.48 -10.22 1.23
CA TYR A 98 -15.90 -11.62 1.31
C TYR A 98 -15.71 -12.10 2.75
N HIS A 99 -16.70 -12.82 3.25
CA HIS A 99 -16.64 -13.50 4.53
C HIS A 99 -16.61 -15.00 4.27
N ASN A 100 -15.77 -15.70 5.01
CA ASN A 100 -15.79 -17.15 5.04
C ASN A 100 -15.74 -17.62 6.49
N ILE A 101 -16.77 -18.33 6.91
CA ILE A 101 -16.89 -18.88 8.25
C ILE A 101 -16.91 -20.39 8.04
N THR A 102 -15.94 -21.11 8.57
CA THR A 102 -15.88 -22.57 8.41
C THR A 102 -15.60 -23.24 9.73
N HIS A 103 -16.23 -24.40 9.95
CA HIS A 103 -15.82 -25.29 11.01
C HIS A 103 -14.41 -25.83 10.76
N ASP A 104 -13.55 -25.70 11.77
CA ASP A 104 -12.16 -26.15 11.67
C ASP A 104 -11.65 -26.68 13.02
N THR A 105 -10.59 -27.46 12.98
CA THR A 105 -9.93 -28.04 14.16
C THR A 105 -8.49 -27.59 14.22
N LEU A 106 -8.13 -26.88 15.28
CA LEU A 106 -6.77 -26.42 15.51
C LEU A 106 -6.04 -27.37 16.46
N GLU A 107 -4.86 -27.85 16.07
CA GLU A 107 -3.98 -28.59 16.97
C GLU A 107 -3.10 -27.62 17.75
N LEU A 108 -3.25 -27.60 19.07
CA LEU A 108 -2.47 -26.79 19.99
C LEU A 108 -1.79 -27.70 21.02
N ASN A 109 -0.47 -27.81 20.94
CA ASN A 109 0.34 -28.60 21.88
C ASN A 109 -0.15 -30.06 22.06
N GLY A 110 -0.62 -30.69 20.98
CA GLY A 110 -1.14 -32.07 20.98
C GLY A 110 -2.61 -32.21 21.39
N TYR A 111 -3.31 -31.09 21.65
CA TYR A 111 -4.75 -31.06 21.89
C TYR A 111 -5.48 -30.57 20.64
N GLN A 112 -6.58 -31.23 20.28
CA GLN A 112 -7.46 -30.78 19.20
C GLN A 112 -8.55 -29.87 19.76
N VAL A 113 -8.60 -28.64 19.24
CA VAL A 113 -9.60 -27.64 19.61
C VAL A 113 -10.51 -27.41 18.41
N ASN A 114 -11.77 -27.82 18.53
CA ASN A 114 -12.78 -27.61 17.49
C ASN A 114 -13.34 -26.20 17.60
N GLY A 115 -13.52 -25.51 16.48
CA GLY A 115 -14.06 -24.16 16.47
C GLY A 115 -14.45 -23.70 15.08
N LEU A 116 -14.48 -22.39 14.91
CA LEU A 116 -14.75 -21.71 13.65
C LEU A 116 -13.51 -20.95 13.22
N ARG A 117 -13.12 -21.14 11.95
CA ARG A 117 -12.19 -20.27 11.25
C ARG A 117 -13.00 -19.16 10.58
N LEU A 118 -12.65 -17.93 10.89
CA LEU A 118 -13.22 -16.73 10.28
C LEU A 118 -12.21 -16.15 9.31
N GLU A 119 -12.61 -15.89 8.08
CA GLU A 119 -11.81 -15.17 7.10
C GLU A 119 -12.58 -13.97 6.56
N VAL A 120 -11.90 -12.83 6.49
CA VAL A 120 -12.42 -11.61 5.87
C VAL A 120 -11.43 -11.18 4.81
N GLY A 121 -11.86 -11.17 3.55
CA GLY A 121 -11.06 -10.78 2.40
C GLY A 121 -11.59 -9.51 1.74
N ILE A 122 -10.69 -8.59 1.41
CA ILE A 122 -11.01 -7.41 0.58
C ILE A 122 -10.34 -7.55 -0.77
N VAL A 123 -11.15 -7.44 -1.82
CA VAL A 123 -10.76 -7.49 -3.22
C VAL A 123 -11.02 -6.12 -3.84
N GLN A 124 -10.17 -5.71 -4.78
CA GLN A 124 -10.41 -4.51 -5.59
C GLN A 124 -10.64 -4.89 -7.06
N GLY A 125 -11.73 -4.40 -7.65
CA GLY A 125 -12.13 -4.72 -9.03
C GLY A 125 -12.38 -6.22 -9.25
N GLU A 126 -12.07 -6.73 -10.44
CA GLU A 126 -12.40 -8.10 -10.88
C GLU A 126 -11.46 -9.20 -10.34
N GLY A 127 -11.04 -9.15 -9.07
CA GLY A 127 -10.52 -10.35 -8.39
C GLY A 127 -9.11 -10.31 -7.80
N LYS A 128 -8.42 -9.17 -7.78
CA LYS A 128 -7.15 -9.09 -7.03
C LYS A 128 -7.46 -8.90 -5.55
N GLN A 129 -7.32 -9.97 -4.76
CA GLN A 129 -7.35 -9.88 -3.30
C GLN A 129 -6.20 -9.00 -2.82
N LEU A 130 -6.56 -7.91 -2.13
CA LEU A 130 -5.60 -6.96 -1.57
C LEU A 130 -5.15 -7.40 -0.17
N VAL A 131 -6.12 -7.84 0.65
CA VAL A 131 -5.90 -8.17 2.05
C VAL A 131 -6.83 -9.31 2.46
N LYS A 132 -6.34 -10.19 3.35
CA LYS A 132 -7.16 -11.18 4.05
C LYS A 132 -6.75 -11.26 5.50
N PHE A 133 -7.74 -11.21 6.39
CA PHE A 133 -7.58 -11.49 7.81
C PHE A 133 -8.17 -12.87 8.10
N THR A 134 -7.51 -13.61 8.99
CA THR A 134 -7.95 -14.93 9.44
C THR A 134 -7.89 -14.99 10.95
N ALA A 135 -8.97 -15.43 11.58
CA ALA A 135 -9.05 -15.66 13.01
C ALA A 135 -9.65 -17.05 13.30
N PHE A 136 -9.41 -17.57 14.49
CA PHE A 136 -10.00 -18.82 14.96
C PHE A 136 -10.72 -18.57 16.28
N VAL A 137 -11.96 -19.02 16.37
CA VAL A 137 -12.84 -18.86 17.54
C VAL A 137 -13.27 -20.23 18.02
N HIS A 138 -13.10 -20.49 19.32
CA HIS A 138 -13.57 -21.71 19.97
C HIS A 138 -14.74 -21.38 20.91
N LYS A 139 -15.66 -22.33 21.08
CA LYS A 139 -16.75 -22.21 22.05
C LYS A 139 -16.24 -22.46 23.47
N GLU A 140 -15.97 -21.39 24.23
CA GLU A 140 -15.70 -21.53 25.67
C GLU A 140 -16.95 -22.05 26.39
N HIS A 141 -16.81 -23.17 27.10
CA HIS A 141 -17.83 -23.66 28.02
C HIS A 141 -17.67 -22.90 29.34
N TRP A 142 -18.63 -22.04 29.69
CA TRP A 142 -18.78 -21.49 31.03
C TRP A 142 -19.85 -22.26 31.81
#